data_AF-A0A7V9I6F8-F1
#
_entry.id   AF-A0A7V9I6F8-F1
#
_cell.length_a   1.000
_cell.length_b   1.000
_cell.length_c   1.000
_cell.angle_alpha   90.00
_cell.angle_beta   90.00
_cell.angle_gamma   90.00
#
_symmetry.space_group_name_H-M   'P 1'
#
loop_
_entity.id
_entity.type
_entity.pdbx_description
1 polymer ?
#
loop_
_entity_poly.entity_id
_entity_poly.type
_entity_poly.pdbx_seq_one_letter_code
_entity_poly.pdbx_strand_id
1 'polypeptide(L)'
;MLLSSPFLLHGVDVEALAWRVIAADRRLDLRHHQREELAGYLIAEIWRLSLRFEPGRGSFAGFAHSTARLRVTDWLRAEFGRTIWKFSEHSYERERPGVVSLDSMATDERDRVDRTLTAREGDPAGDRDPDLRGLEADRDRTRALDYGLLGLDPPRRAAG
;
A
#
# COMPACT_ATOMS: atom_id res chain seq x y z
N MET A 1 -29.23 -13.30 -0.30
CA MET A 1 -29.61 -11.98 -0.85
C MET A 1 -30.10 -11.14 0.31
N LEU A 2 -29.38 -10.09 0.70
CA LEU A 2 -29.59 -9.40 1.99
C LEU A 2 -30.42 -8.10 1.87
N LEU A 3 -30.80 -7.66 0.68
CA LEU A 3 -31.63 -6.47 0.46
C LEU A 3 -32.66 -6.71 -0.66
N SER A 4 -33.91 -6.31 -0.43
CA SER A 4 -35.01 -6.43 -1.41
C SER A 4 -34.93 -5.41 -2.55
N SER A 5 -34.01 -4.45 -2.47
CA SER A 5 -33.75 -3.41 -3.47
C SER A 5 -32.24 -3.24 -3.70
N PRO A 6 -31.81 -2.88 -4.92
CA PRO A 6 -30.39 -2.72 -5.23
C PRO A 6 -29.79 -1.56 -4.44
N PHE A 7 -28.63 -1.79 -3.83
CA PHE A 7 -27.89 -0.76 -3.11
C PHE A 7 -27.09 0.09 -4.11
N LEU A 8 -27.66 1.23 -4.49
CA LEU A 8 -27.08 2.14 -5.49
C LEU A 8 -26.28 3.27 -4.83
N LEU A 9 -25.01 3.41 -5.22
CA LEU A 9 -24.17 4.56 -4.86
C LEU A 9 -23.70 5.26 -6.14
N HIS A 10 -24.00 6.56 -6.26
CA HIS A 10 -23.68 7.37 -7.45
C HIS A 10 -24.09 6.68 -8.77
N GLY A 11 -25.27 6.02 -8.78
CA GLY A 11 -25.81 5.29 -9.94
C GLY A 11 -25.22 3.90 -10.18
N VAL A 12 -24.40 3.38 -9.26
CA VAL A 12 -23.75 2.06 -9.39
C VAL A 12 -24.32 1.10 -8.36
N ASP A 13 -24.75 -0.08 -8.82
CA ASP A 13 -25.07 -1.21 -7.95
C ASP A 13 -23.79 -1.77 -7.32
N VAL A 14 -23.64 -1.52 -6.03
CA VAL A 14 -22.43 -1.83 -5.27
C VAL A 14 -22.25 -3.33 -5.07
N GLU A 15 -23.34 -4.06 -4.82
CA GLU A 15 -23.30 -5.51 -4.64
C GLU A 15 -22.89 -6.18 -5.97
N ALA A 16 -23.52 -5.78 -7.08
CA ALA A 16 -23.19 -6.30 -8.39
C ALA A 16 -21.74 -5.98 -8.79
N LEU A 17 -21.24 -4.78 -8.43
CA LEU A 17 -19.85 -4.41 -8.66
C LEU A 17 -18.88 -5.28 -7.83
N ALA A 18 -19.15 -5.49 -6.54
CA ALA A 18 -18.30 -6.31 -5.67
C ALA A 18 -18.20 -7.75 -6.20
N TRP A 19 -19.33 -8.37 -6.52
CA TRP A 19 -19.34 -9.72 -7.10
C TRP A 19 -18.63 -9.80 -8.44
N ARG A 20 -18.77 -8.78 -9.29
CA ARG A 20 -18.05 -8.71 -10.58
C ARG A 20 -16.54 -8.65 -10.37
N VAL A 21 -16.06 -7.88 -9.40
CA VAL A 21 -14.63 -7.78 -9.07
C VAL A 21 -14.09 -9.13 -8.56
N ILE A 22 -14.84 -9.81 -7.68
CA ILE A 22 -14.47 -11.14 -7.17
C ILE A 22 -14.45 -12.17 -8.31
N ALA A 23 -15.46 -12.15 -9.20
CA ALA A 23 -15.57 -13.08 -10.32
C ALA A 23 -14.50 -12.85 -11.41
N ALA A 24 -14.02 -11.61 -11.57
CA ALA A 24 -13.01 -11.27 -12.56
C ALA A 24 -11.63 -11.87 -12.24
N ASP A 25 -11.33 -12.12 -10.95
CA ASP A 25 -10.05 -12.68 -10.54
C ASP A 25 -10.12 -14.21 -10.40
N ARG A 26 -9.79 -14.89 -11.50
CA ARG A 26 -9.76 -16.37 -11.57
C ARG A 26 -8.68 -17.01 -10.68
N ARG A 27 -7.75 -16.23 -10.12
CA ARG A 27 -6.68 -16.73 -9.26
C ARG A 27 -7.11 -16.83 -7.79
N LEU A 28 -8.31 -16.32 -7.46
CA LEU A 28 -8.88 -16.41 -6.13
C LEU A 28 -9.44 -17.81 -5.88
N ASP A 29 -8.63 -18.65 -5.25
CA ASP A 29 -9.07 -19.94 -4.71
C ASP A 29 -9.72 -19.75 -3.33
N LEU A 30 -10.83 -19.02 -3.32
CA LEU A 30 -11.59 -18.71 -2.11
C LEU A 30 -12.79 -19.65 -1.94
N ARG A 31 -12.97 -20.16 -0.73
CA ARG A 31 -14.17 -20.91 -0.31
C ARG A 31 -15.40 -20.00 -0.35
N HIS A 32 -16.59 -20.60 -0.38
CA HIS A 32 -17.85 -19.84 -0.49
C HIS A 32 -17.99 -18.76 0.60
N HIS A 33 -17.77 -19.08 1.87
CA HIS A 33 -17.85 -18.11 2.97
C HIS A 33 -16.82 -16.97 2.82
N GLN A 34 -15.59 -17.28 2.41
CA GLN A 34 -14.55 -16.26 2.16
C GLN A 34 -14.95 -15.31 1.02
N ARG A 35 -15.68 -15.79 0.01
CA ARG A 35 -16.20 -14.94 -1.06
C ARG A 35 -17.29 -14.01 -0.54
N GLU A 36 -18.17 -14.49 0.34
CA GLU A 36 -19.20 -13.65 0.96
C GLU A 36 -18.60 -12.59 1.90
N GLU A 37 -17.61 -12.98 2.72
CA GLU A 37 -16.87 -12.05 3.58
C GLU A 37 -16.13 -10.98 2.77
N LEU A 38 -15.42 -11.39 1.70
CA LEU A 38 -14.77 -10.47 0.79
C LEU A 38 -15.79 -9.53 0.11
N ALA A 39 -16.96 -10.03 -0.29
CA ALA A 39 -18.01 -9.19 -0.87
C ALA A 39 -18.49 -8.14 0.14
N GLY A 40 -18.76 -8.54 1.39
CA GLY A 40 -19.15 -7.62 2.46
C GLY A 40 -18.08 -6.56 2.73
N TYR A 41 -16.81 -6.96 2.79
CA TYR A 41 -15.67 -6.05 2.92
C TYR A 41 -15.60 -5.04 1.76
N LEU A 42 -15.72 -5.49 0.51
CA LEU A 42 -15.69 -4.60 -0.65
C LEU A 42 -16.87 -3.63 -0.68
N ILE A 43 -18.08 -4.06 -0.31
CA ILE A 43 -19.25 -3.19 -0.21
C ILE A 43 -18.99 -2.06 0.80
N ALA A 44 -18.44 -2.40 1.98
CA ALA A 44 -18.09 -1.41 3.00
C ALA A 44 -17.01 -0.43 2.51
N GLU A 45 -15.98 -0.91 1.82
CA GLU A 45 -14.94 -0.05 1.22
C GLU A 45 -15.52 0.87 0.14
N ILE A 46 -16.37 0.36 -0.76
CA ILE A 46 -17.00 1.16 -1.83
C ILE A 46 -17.90 2.24 -1.24
N TRP A 47 -18.62 1.94 -0.15
CA TRP A 47 -19.36 2.95 0.58
C TRP A 47 -18.46 4.06 1.14
N ARG A 48 -17.33 3.71 1.79
CA ARG A 48 -16.35 4.71 2.26
C ARG A 48 -15.77 5.54 1.10
N LEU A 49 -15.55 4.92 -0.06
CA LEU A 49 -15.10 5.63 -1.26
C LEU A 49 -16.14 6.61 -1.77
N SER A 50 -17.43 6.27 -1.70
CA SER A 50 -18.51 7.18 -2.13
C SER A 50 -18.56 8.48 -1.33
N LEU A 51 -18.12 8.45 -0.06
CA LEU A 51 -18.05 9.63 0.81
C LEU A 51 -16.91 10.57 0.44
N ARG A 52 -15.87 10.05 -0.23
CA ARG A 52 -14.66 10.79 -0.63
C ARG A 52 -14.61 11.09 -2.12
N PHE A 53 -15.64 10.70 -2.87
CA PHE A 53 -15.67 10.83 -4.32
C PHE A 53 -15.94 12.28 -4.72
N GLU A 54 -15.07 12.83 -5.56
CA GLU A 54 -15.21 14.16 -6.14
C GLU A 54 -15.70 14.05 -7.60
N PRO A 55 -16.93 14.49 -7.92
CA PRO A 55 -17.39 14.56 -9.29
C PRO A 55 -16.54 15.58 -10.06
N GLY A 56 -15.85 15.11 -11.10
CA GLY A 56 -14.92 15.92 -11.91
C GLY A 56 -13.60 15.21 -12.24
N ARG A 57 -13.23 14.18 -11.46
CA ARG A 57 -12.02 13.37 -11.71
C ARG A 57 -12.28 12.07 -12.50
N GLY A 58 -13.51 11.87 -12.96
CA GLY A 58 -13.95 10.67 -13.68
C GLY A 58 -15.29 10.13 -13.19
N SER A 59 -15.64 8.91 -13.61
CA SER A 59 -16.85 8.23 -13.16
C SER A 59 -16.63 7.49 -11.85
N PHE A 60 -17.63 7.51 -10.96
CA PHE A 60 -17.57 6.75 -9.71
C PHE A 60 -17.38 5.25 -9.98
N ALA A 61 -18.03 4.70 -11.01
CA ALA A 61 -17.90 3.30 -11.39
C ALA A 61 -16.45 2.90 -11.69
N GLY A 62 -15.73 3.72 -12.48
CA GLY A 62 -14.33 3.46 -12.82
C GLY A 62 -13.42 3.54 -11.60
N PHE A 63 -13.61 4.58 -10.78
CA PHE A 63 -12.85 4.80 -9.54
C PHE A 63 -13.09 3.70 -8.48
N ALA A 64 -14.34 3.32 -8.27
CA ALA A 64 -14.72 2.26 -7.33
C ALA A 64 -14.18 0.90 -7.82
N HIS A 65 -14.27 0.61 -9.12
CA HIS A 65 -13.75 -0.65 -9.67
C HIS A 65 -12.23 -0.78 -9.53
N SER A 66 -11.46 0.24 -9.88
CA SER A 66 -9.99 0.20 -9.75
C SER A 66 -9.57 0.05 -8.29
N THR A 67 -10.22 0.79 -7.39
CA THR A 67 -9.92 0.72 -5.96
C THR A 67 -10.34 -0.61 -5.34
N ALA A 68 -11.51 -1.15 -5.70
CA ALA A 68 -11.98 -2.45 -5.22
C ALA A 68 -10.99 -3.57 -5.56
N ARG A 69 -10.39 -3.56 -6.77
CA ARG A 69 -9.34 -4.54 -7.14
C ARG A 69 -8.10 -4.46 -6.24
N LEU A 70 -7.67 -3.25 -5.87
CA LEU A 70 -6.58 -3.07 -4.92
C LEU A 70 -6.98 -3.59 -3.53
N ARG A 71 -8.22 -3.31 -3.10
CA ARG A 71 -8.77 -3.77 -1.82
C ARG A 71 -8.91 -5.28 -1.70
N VAL A 72 -9.19 -6.00 -2.79
CA VAL A 72 -9.10 -7.47 -2.78
C VAL A 72 -7.71 -7.92 -2.35
N THR A 73 -6.65 -7.31 -2.90
CA THR A 73 -5.27 -7.67 -2.54
C THR A 73 -4.97 -7.34 -1.08
N ASP A 74 -5.45 -6.20 -0.58
CA ASP A 74 -5.27 -5.82 0.83
C ASP A 74 -5.98 -6.79 1.77
N TRP A 75 -7.22 -7.18 1.44
CA TRP A 75 -7.99 -8.17 2.21
C TRP A 75 -7.30 -9.53 2.24
N LEU A 76 -6.85 -10.03 1.09
CA LEU A 76 -6.11 -11.30 1.02
C LEU A 76 -4.84 -11.27 1.87
N ARG A 77 -4.13 -10.14 1.86
CA ARG A 77 -2.91 -9.96 2.68
C ARG A 77 -3.22 -9.91 4.17
N ALA A 78 -4.37 -9.35 4.55
CA ALA A 78 -4.80 -9.32 5.94
C ALA A 78 -5.23 -10.71 6.42
N GLU A 79 -6.00 -11.43 5.60
CA GLU A 79 -6.59 -12.73 5.95
C GLU A 79 -5.56 -13.88 5.91
N PHE A 80 -4.74 -13.95 4.86
CA PHE A 80 -3.81 -15.04 4.64
C PHE A 80 -2.34 -14.67 4.95
N GLY A 81 -2.10 -13.41 5.32
CA GLY A 81 -0.76 -12.87 5.51
C GLY A 81 -0.10 -12.38 4.22
N ARG A 82 0.98 -11.61 4.39
CA ARG A 82 1.76 -10.99 3.32
C ARG A 82 3.01 -11.82 3.03
N THR A 83 2.82 -13.07 2.63
CA THR A 83 3.90 -14.04 2.88
C THR A 83 4.36 -14.84 1.70
N ILE A 84 3.51 -15.32 0.80
CA ILE A 84 3.98 -16.30 -0.20
C ILE A 84 4.12 -15.66 -1.58
N TRP A 85 5.36 -15.38 -1.97
CA TRP A 85 5.72 -15.03 -3.34
C TRP A 85 5.94 -16.33 -4.10
N LYS A 86 4.96 -16.74 -4.90
CA LYS A 86 5.09 -17.93 -5.75
C LYS A 86 5.72 -17.54 -7.08
N PHE A 87 6.92 -18.02 -7.33
CA PHE A 87 7.55 -18.05 -8.65
C PHE A 87 7.34 -19.44 -9.27
N SER A 88 7.62 -19.60 -10.57
CA SER A 88 7.40 -20.88 -11.27
C SER A 88 8.14 -22.06 -10.64
N GLU A 89 9.29 -21.81 -10.00
CA GLU A 89 10.17 -22.85 -9.45
C GLU A 89 10.29 -22.81 -7.92
N HIS A 90 9.94 -21.71 -7.26
CA HIS A 90 10.12 -21.56 -5.81
C HIS A 90 9.05 -20.66 -5.18
N SER A 91 8.65 -21.00 -3.96
CA SER A 91 7.79 -20.16 -3.11
C SER A 91 8.65 -19.54 -2.01
N TYR A 92 8.72 -18.21 -1.98
CA TYR A 92 9.36 -17.50 -0.88
C TYR A 92 8.29 -17.12 0.14
N GLU A 93 8.39 -17.68 1.35
CA GLU A 93 7.59 -17.25 2.48
C GLU A 93 8.38 -16.23 3.31
N ARG A 94 7.93 -14.97 3.33
CA ARG A 94 8.55 -13.95 4.18
C ARG A 94 8.26 -14.25 5.65
N GLU A 95 9.27 -14.54 6.46
CA GLU A 95 9.07 -14.78 7.89
C GLU A 95 8.24 -13.65 8.53
N ARG A 96 7.18 -14.01 9.27
CA ARG A 96 6.33 -13.03 9.94
C ARG A 96 7.20 -12.24 10.92
N PRO A 97 7.12 -10.90 10.95
CA PRO A 97 7.87 -10.13 11.92
C PRO A 97 7.56 -10.65 13.33
N GLY A 98 8.59 -11.06 14.07
CA GLY A 98 8.45 -11.36 15.48
C GLY A 98 7.97 -10.09 16.19
N VAL A 99 6.86 -10.20 16.93
CA VAL A 99 6.39 -9.07 17.75
C VAL A 99 7.30 -9.01 18.98
N VAL A 100 8.24 -8.07 18.98
CA VAL A 100 9.06 -7.78 20.16
C VAL A 100 8.23 -6.91 21.10
N SER A 101 7.96 -7.40 22.31
CA SER A 101 7.30 -6.59 23.33
C SER A 101 8.27 -5.54 23.85
N LEU A 102 7.85 -4.27 23.81
CA LEU A 102 8.62 -3.15 24.37
C LEU A 102 8.68 -3.23 25.90
N ASP A 103 7.70 -3.87 26.55
CA ASP A 103 7.66 -4.03 28.00
C ASP A 103 8.76 -4.99 28.51
N SER A 104 9.22 -5.92 27.66
CA SER A 104 10.35 -6.80 27.96
C SER A 104 11.72 -6.15 27.76
N MET A 105 11.82 -5.01 27.07
CA MET A 105 13.10 -4.32 26.84
C MET A 105 13.51 -3.39 28.00
N ALA A 106 12.64 -3.18 28.99
CA ALA A 106 12.95 -2.36 30.16
C ALA A 106 14.04 -2.97 31.08
N THR A 107 14.36 -4.25 30.91
CA THR A 107 15.30 -4.98 31.79
C THR A 107 16.72 -5.11 31.21
N ASP A 108 16.92 -4.83 29.92
CA ASP A 108 18.22 -4.99 29.26
C ASP A 108 18.76 -3.63 28.81
N GLU A 109 19.62 -3.01 29.64
CA GLU A 109 20.20 -1.68 29.39
C GLU A 109 21.07 -1.59 28.13
N ARG A 110 21.33 -2.72 27.45
CA ARG A 110 22.21 -2.80 26.29
C ARG A 110 21.55 -2.43 24.96
N ASP A 111 20.21 -2.38 24.91
CA ASP A 111 19.43 -2.22 23.67
C ASP A 111 18.55 -0.95 23.66
N ARG A 112 19.01 0.11 24.32
CA ARG A 112 18.35 1.43 24.21
C ARG A 112 18.57 2.01 22.81
N VAL A 113 17.48 2.07 22.04
CA VAL A 113 17.34 2.71 20.71
C VAL A 113 17.89 4.15 20.67
N ASP A 114 17.93 4.82 21.83
CA ASP A 114 18.42 6.19 21.99
C ASP A 114 19.93 6.36 21.68
N ARG A 115 20.73 5.27 21.77
CA ARG A 115 22.18 5.35 21.52
C ARG A 115 22.57 5.49 20.05
N THR A 116 21.69 5.11 19.13
CA THR A 116 21.99 5.09 17.69
C THR A 116 21.82 6.44 16.98
N LEU A 117 21.20 7.44 17.63
CA LEU A 117 20.96 8.75 17.01
C LEU A 117 22.07 9.79 17.28
N THR A 118 22.96 9.55 18.25
CA THR A 118 23.90 10.58 18.74
C THR A 118 25.35 10.40 18.30
N ALA A 119 25.70 9.35 17.54
CA ALA A 119 27.11 9.02 17.25
C ALA A 119 27.42 8.72 15.78
N ARG A 120 26.96 9.55 14.83
CA ARG A 120 27.59 9.59 13.50
C ARG A 120 28.22 10.95 13.26
N GLU A 121 29.44 11.11 13.76
CA GLU A 121 30.33 12.19 13.39
C GLU A 121 30.99 11.78 12.06
N GLY A 122 30.38 12.20 10.96
CA GLY A 122 30.84 11.89 9.61
C GLY A 122 30.03 12.69 8.60
N ASP A 123 30.70 13.29 7.61
CA ASP A 123 30.05 14.03 6.55
C ASP A 123 29.14 13.09 5.74
N PRO A 124 27.80 13.25 5.82
CA PRO A 124 26.87 12.39 5.09
C PRO A 124 26.99 12.54 3.57
N ALA A 125 27.67 13.59 3.06
CA ALA A 125 27.99 13.72 1.65
C ALA A 125 29.20 12.86 1.23
N GLY A 126 30.12 12.57 2.16
CA GLY A 126 31.34 11.79 1.92
C GLY A 126 31.14 10.27 1.97
N ASP A 127 30.16 9.80 2.74
CA ASP A 127 29.86 8.36 2.93
C ASP A 127 28.99 7.74 1.83
N ARG A 128 28.90 8.36 0.65
CA ARG A 128 28.07 7.84 -0.45
C ARG A 128 28.72 6.63 -1.10
N ASP A 129 27.97 5.52 -1.10
CA ASP A 129 28.32 4.30 -1.80
C ASP A 129 28.46 4.58 -3.30
N PRO A 130 29.65 4.36 -3.91
CA PRO A 130 29.87 4.63 -5.33
C PRO A 130 28.96 3.81 -6.24
N ASP A 131 28.50 2.64 -5.80
CA ASP A 131 27.67 1.73 -6.59
C ASP A 131 26.20 2.21 -6.67
N LEU A 132 25.79 3.11 -5.77
CA LEU A 132 24.45 3.70 -5.75
C LEU A 132 24.33 5.00 -6.58
N ARG A 133 25.44 5.56 -7.09
CA ARG A 133 25.44 6.84 -7.83
C ARG A 133 24.48 6.87 -9.03
N GLY A 134 24.29 5.74 -9.72
CA GLY A 134 23.38 5.65 -10.86
C GLY A 134 21.90 5.75 -10.47
N LEU A 135 21.52 5.15 -9.33
CA LEU A 135 20.15 5.17 -8.81
C LEU A 135 19.79 6.52 -8.17
N GLU A 136 20.77 7.19 -7.58
CA GLU A 136 20.59 8.53 -7.00
C GLU A 136 20.40 9.61 -8.08
N ALA A 137 21.07 9.49 -9.23
CA ALA A 137 20.92 10.41 -10.36
C ALA A 137 19.49 10.43 -10.93
N ASP A 138 18.78 9.31 -10.94
CA ASP A 138 17.38 9.24 -11.37
C ASP A 138 16.42 9.82 -10.30
N ARG A 139 16.75 9.68 -9.02
CA ARG A 139 16.04 10.36 -7.93
C ARG A 139 16.20 11.88 -7.98
N ASP A 140 17.36 12.37 -8.39
CA ASP A 140 17.61 13.81 -8.55
C ASP A 140 16.74 14.43 -9.66
N ARG A 141 16.50 13.71 -10.76
CA ARG A 141 15.57 14.17 -11.83
C ARG A 141 14.13 14.24 -11.33
N THR A 142 13.70 13.25 -10.56
CA THR A 142 12.36 13.22 -9.96
C THR A 142 12.17 14.38 -9.00
N ARG A 143 13.17 14.62 -8.15
CA ARG A 143 13.17 15.74 -7.21
C ARG A 143 13.12 17.10 -7.93
N ALA A 144 13.87 17.28 -9.02
CA ALA A 144 13.82 18.52 -9.82
C ALA A 144 12.45 18.76 -10.48
N LEU A 145 11.78 17.69 -10.94
CA LEU A 145 10.41 17.77 -11.45
C LEU A 145 9.41 18.16 -10.35
N ASP A 146 9.57 17.60 -9.14
CA ASP A 146 8.72 17.94 -7.98
C ASP A 146 8.86 19.42 -7.60
N TYR A 147 10.09 19.96 -7.61
CA TYR A 147 10.34 21.40 -7.41
C TYR A 147 9.66 22.26 -8.49
N GLY A 148 9.74 21.85 -9.76
CA GLY A 148 9.05 22.51 -10.87
C GLY A 148 7.52 22.50 -10.74
N LEU A 149 6.93 21.38 -10.30
CA LEU A 149 5.49 21.27 -10.05
C LEU A 149 5.03 22.15 -8.89
N LEU A 150 5.89 22.35 -7.89
CA LEU A 150 5.60 23.20 -6.73
C LEU A 150 5.95 24.68 -6.96
N GLY A 151 6.51 25.04 -8.13
CA GLY A 151 6.95 26.41 -8.44
C GLY A 151 8.10 26.90 -7.56
N LEU A 152 8.89 25.97 -7.03
CA LEU A 152 10.02 26.23 -6.14
C LEU A 152 11.33 26.06 -6.89
N ASP A 153 12.32 26.91 -6.61
CA ASP A 153 13.65 26.74 -7.19
C ASP A 153 14.40 25.62 -6.44
N PRO A 154 14.98 24.64 -7.16
CA PRO A 154 15.79 23.60 -6.52
C PRO A 154 17.06 24.22 -5.90
N PRO A 155 17.51 23.73 -4.73
CA PRO A 155 18.70 24.26 -4.08
C PRO A 155 19.91 24.07 -5.00
N ARG A 156 20.57 25.18 -5.38
CA ARG A 156 21.79 25.15 -6.20
C ARG A 156 22.86 24.42 -5.41
N ARG A 157 23.40 23.33 -5.97
CA ARG A 157 24.55 22.64 -5.38
C ARG A 157 25.68 23.66 -5.21
N ALA A 158 26.21 23.79 -4.00
CA ALA A 158 27.48 24.47 -3.79
C ALA A 158 28.53 23.73 -4.64
N ALA A 159 29.23 24.46 -5.50
CA ALA A 159 30.36 23.93 -6.23
C ALA A 159 31.47 23.61 -5.20
N GLY A 160 31.68 22.32 -4.96
CA GLY A 160 32.86 21.80 -4.28
C GLY A 160 33.92 21.46 -5.30
#